data_AF-A0A961GKH9-F1
#
_entry.id   AF-A0A961GKH9-F1
#
_cell.length_a   1.000
_cell.length_b   1.000
_cell.length_c   1.000
_cell.angle_alpha   90.00
_cell.angle_beta   90.00
_cell.angle_gamma   90.00
#
_symmetry.space_group_name_H-M   'P 1'
#
loop_
_entity.id
_entity.type
_entity.pdbx_description
1 polymer ?
#
loop_
_entity_poly.entity_id
_entity_poly.type
_entity_poly.pdbx_seq_one_letter_code
_entity_poly.pdbx_strand_id
1 'polypeptide(L)'
;IDGDGAGVATDGSGTWVAVGVSGSRAWRSIDAGATWSPATTAVDGSADAVATDRLGTWVAVGSGGSRAWRSTDGGQNWAPATTPINGFGTAVASDGDGVWVAVGGTGALAWRSTDNGVTWTAATTAPNGPCGGVASDAGGRWIAVGYGGARTWVSTDGGANWAAVTTPIDTDGYAVTTEGAGTWVAVGDGNRSWRSIDDGDTWTIASTPTDGLGEGVAFDRLLP
;
A
#
# COMPACT_ATOMS: atom_id res chain seq x y z
N ILE A 1 -11.23 -20.42 2.65
CA ILE A 1 -11.60 -18.99 2.66
C ILE A 1 -12.22 -18.74 1.30
N ASP A 2 -13.54 -18.57 1.24
CA ASP A 2 -14.28 -18.20 0.00
C ASP A 2 -14.68 -16.72 0.09
N GLY A 3 -13.67 -15.88 0.27
CA GLY A 3 -13.80 -14.43 0.26
C GLY A 3 -12.51 -13.87 -0.31
N ASP A 4 -12.61 -13.16 -1.43
CA ASP A 4 -11.48 -12.55 -2.12
C ASP A 4 -10.77 -11.60 -1.14
N GLY A 5 -9.64 -12.06 -0.60
CA GLY A 5 -8.73 -11.22 0.16
C GLY A 5 -8.09 -10.25 -0.82
N ALA A 6 -8.36 -8.95 -0.64
CA ALA A 6 -7.84 -7.91 -1.52
C ALA A 6 -6.43 -7.45 -1.10
N GLY A 7 -6.10 -7.58 0.19
CA GLY A 7 -4.77 -7.28 0.71
C GLY A 7 -4.36 -8.19 1.86
N VAL A 8 -3.06 -8.44 1.98
CA VAL A 8 -2.43 -9.18 3.09
C VAL A 8 -1.13 -8.48 3.51
N ALA A 9 -0.88 -8.41 4.82
CA ALA A 9 0.37 -7.89 5.37
C ALA A 9 0.84 -8.72 6.58
N THR A 10 2.13 -8.65 6.90
CA THR A 10 2.74 -9.30 8.06
C THR A 10 3.63 -8.33 8.82
N ASP A 11 3.72 -8.50 10.14
CA ASP A 11 4.67 -7.78 10.99
C ASP A 11 6.06 -8.45 11.04
N GLY A 12 6.24 -9.58 10.36
CA GLY A 12 7.47 -10.37 10.38
C GLY A 12 7.72 -11.16 11.67
N SER A 13 6.85 -11.04 12.68
CA SER A 13 6.94 -11.76 13.96
C SER A 13 6.10 -13.05 13.99
N GLY A 14 5.31 -13.28 12.93
CA GLY A 14 4.36 -14.40 12.83
C GLY A 14 2.91 -13.95 12.78
N THR A 15 2.62 -12.66 12.97
CA THR A 15 1.27 -12.11 12.78
C THR A 15 1.06 -11.77 11.32
N TRP A 16 -0.07 -12.22 10.78
CA TRP A 16 -0.53 -11.88 9.43
C TRP A 16 -1.96 -11.36 9.51
N VAL A 17 -2.27 -10.38 8.68
CA VAL A 17 -3.60 -9.80 8.57
C VAL A 17 -4.00 -9.81 7.10
N ALA A 18 -5.23 -10.26 6.83
CA ALA A 18 -5.84 -10.21 5.52
C ALA A 18 -7.14 -9.41 5.59
N VAL A 19 -7.41 -8.60 4.58
CA VAL A 19 -8.64 -7.80 4.44
C VAL A 19 -9.34 -8.12 3.12
N GLY A 20 -10.65 -7.88 3.04
CA GLY A 20 -11.41 -8.23 1.84
C GLY A 20 -12.64 -7.38 1.58
N VAL A 21 -13.22 -7.63 0.41
CA VAL A 21 -14.33 -6.84 -0.17
C VAL A 21 -15.72 -7.43 0.12
N SER A 22 -15.82 -8.65 0.66
CA SER A 22 -17.09 -9.30 1.03
C SER A 22 -16.93 -10.33 2.17
N GLY A 23 -18.02 -10.66 2.90
CA GLY A 23 -17.96 -11.52 4.11
C GLY A 23 -17.14 -10.87 5.23
N SER A 24 -17.00 -11.45 6.43
CA SER A 24 -16.28 -10.83 7.57
C SER A 24 -14.89 -10.28 7.18
N ARG A 25 -14.78 -8.96 6.98
CA ARG A 25 -13.81 -8.34 6.04
C ARG A 25 -12.36 -8.21 6.53
N ALA A 26 -12.04 -8.84 7.65
CA ALA A 26 -10.69 -8.89 8.18
C ALA A 26 -10.46 -10.21 8.93
N TRP A 27 -9.32 -10.83 8.68
CA TRP A 27 -8.84 -12.03 9.33
C TRP A 27 -7.42 -11.82 9.82
N ARG A 28 -7.06 -12.53 10.90
CA ARG A 28 -5.69 -12.58 11.39
C ARG A 28 -5.22 -14.01 11.61
N SER A 29 -3.94 -14.21 11.39
CA SER A 29 -3.16 -15.37 11.81
C SER A 29 -2.08 -14.91 12.79
N ILE A 30 -1.79 -15.75 13.78
CA ILE A 30 -0.71 -15.55 14.76
C ILE A 30 0.33 -16.68 14.70
N ASP A 31 0.25 -17.51 13.67
CA ASP A 31 1.05 -18.71 13.44
C ASP A 31 1.59 -18.74 12.01
N ALA A 32 2.06 -17.58 11.54
CA ALA A 32 2.69 -17.39 10.23
C ALA A 32 1.81 -17.83 9.05
N GLY A 33 0.50 -17.56 9.13
CA GLY A 33 -0.47 -17.86 8.08
C GLY A 33 -1.01 -19.29 8.11
N ALA A 34 -0.60 -20.13 9.08
CA ALA A 34 -1.05 -21.53 9.15
C ALA A 34 -2.53 -21.66 9.50
N THR A 35 -3.03 -20.85 10.43
CA THR A 35 -4.45 -20.78 10.79
C THR A 35 -4.95 -19.34 10.87
N TRP A 36 -6.22 -19.16 10.48
CA TRP A 36 -6.84 -17.84 10.39
C TRP A 36 -8.08 -17.76 11.26
N SER A 37 -8.23 -16.64 11.96
CA SER A 37 -9.40 -16.32 12.77
C SER A 37 -9.98 -14.97 12.32
N PRO A 38 -11.32 -14.81 12.31
CA PRO A 38 -11.93 -13.54 11.97
C PRO A 38 -11.62 -12.47 13.04
N ALA A 39 -11.47 -11.22 12.61
CA ALA A 39 -11.39 -10.08 13.53
C ALA A 39 -12.68 -9.97 14.36
N THR A 40 -12.57 -9.45 15.60
CA THR A 40 -13.73 -9.23 16.48
C THR A 40 -14.56 -8.04 16.02
N THR A 41 -13.91 -6.92 15.71
CA THR A 41 -14.55 -5.80 15.00
C THR A 41 -13.99 -5.73 13.59
N ALA A 42 -14.90 -5.65 12.60
CA ALA A 42 -14.52 -5.61 11.19
C ALA A 42 -14.50 -4.16 10.67
N VAL A 43 -13.91 -3.98 9.49
CA VAL A 43 -14.03 -2.76 8.70
C VAL A 43 -15.47 -2.55 8.22
N ASP A 44 -15.94 -1.30 8.26
CA ASP A 44 -17.32 -0.91 7.88
C ASP A 44 -17.51 -0.61 6.38
N GLY A 45 -16.59 -1.10 5.55
CA GLY A 45 -16.54 -0.93 4.09
C GLY A 45 -15.76 -2.07 3.45
N SER A 46 -15.51 -2.01 2.16
CA SER A 46 -14.63 -2.94 1.46
C SER A 46 -13.19 -2.46 1.63
N ALA A 47 -12.30 -3.30 2.16
CA ALA A 47 -10.90 -2.96 2.30
C ALA A 47 -10.10 -3.64 1.19
N ASP A 48 -9.37 -2.83 0.43
CA ASP A 48 -8.64 -3.22 -0.77
C ASP A 48 -7.15 -3.45 -0.46
N ALA A 49 -6.58 -2.73 0.52
CA ALA A 49 -5.20 -2.91 0.94
C ALA A 49 -5.04 -2.82 2.46
N VAL A 50 -4.01 -3.47 2.99
CA VAL A 50 -3.60 -3.40 4.39
C VAL A 50 -2.08 -3.35 4.50
N ALA A 51 -1.56 -2.58 5.45
CA ALA A 51 -0.14 -2.53 5.79
C ALA A 51 0.05 -2.37 7.30
N THR A 52 1.27 -2.63 7.78
CA THR A 52 1.66 -2.48 9.19
C THR A 52 2.94 -1.65 9.32
N ASP A 53 3.11 -0.98 10.46
CA ASP A 53 4.32 -0.22 10.80
C ASP A 53 5.16 -0.93 11.88
N ARG A 54 6.30 -0.34 12.23
CA ARG A 54 7.21 -0.86 13.27
C ARG A 54 6.65 -0.70 14.68
N LEU A 55 5.60 0.11 14.84
CA LEU A 55 4.94 0.40 16.11
C LEU A 55 3.81 -0.61 16.40
N GLY A 56 3.55 -1.56 15.50
CA GLY A 56 2.48 -2.55 15.63
C GLY A 56 1.10 -2.03 15.24
N THR A 57 1.05 -0.89 14.56
CA THR A 57 -0.18 -0.33 13.98
C THR A 57 -0.45 -0.99 12.64
N TRP A 58 -1.71 -1.31 12.39
CA TRP A 58 -2.20 -1.83 11.13
C TRP A 58 -3.18 -0.81 10.55
N VAL A 59 -3.05 -0.53 9.26
CA VAL A 59 -3.96 0.35 8.53
C VAL A 59 -4.49 -0.39 7.33
N ALA A 60 -5.80 -0.37 7.17
CA ALA A 60 -6.49 -0.84 5.98
C ALA A 60 -7.13 0.35 5.25
N VAL A 61 -7.15 0.32 3.93
CA VAL A 61 -7.84 1.32 3.09
C VAL A 61 -8.69 0.65 2.03
N GLY A 62 -9.71 1.34 1.55
CA GLY A 62 -10.57 0.83 0.49
C GLY A 62 -11.74 1.75 0.18
N SER A 63 -12.91 1.15 -0.06
CA SER A 63 -14.14 1.83 -0.50
C SER A 63 -15.32 1.58 0.43
N GLY A 64 -16.28 2.50 0.44
CA GLY A 64 -17.45 2.43 1.33
C GLY A 64 -17.11 2.62 2.81
N GLY A 65 -18.12 2.96 3.61
CA GLY A 65 -17.94 3.26 5.03
C GLY A 65 -16.88 4.34 5.26
N SER A 66 -15.92 4.03 6.13
CA SER A 66 -14.88 4.96 6.58
C SER A 66 -13.69 5.12 5.61
N ARG A 67 -13.53 4.21 4.63
CA ARG A 67 -12.44 4.12 3.63
C ARG A 67 -11.02 3.95 4.18
N ALA A 68 -10.79 4.23 5.46
CA ALA A 68 -9.59 3.86 6.18
C ALA A 68 -9.96 3.36 7.58
N TRP A 69 -9.25 2.35 8.04
CA TRP A 69 -9.42 1.73 9.34
C TRP A 69 -8.06 1.46 9.97
N ARG A 70 -8.03 1.46 11.29
CA ARG A 70 -6.82 1.27 12.09
C ARG A 70 -7.01 0.19 13.13
N SER A 71 -5.97 -0.61 13.36
CA SER A 71 -5.86 -1.56 14.47
C SER A 71 -4.50 -1.41 15.17
N THR A 72 -4.46 -1.67 16.48
CA THR A 72 -3.23 -1.69 17.30
C THR A 72 -3.03 -2.99 18.05
N ASP A 73 -3.78 -4.02 17.68
CA ASP A 73 -3.84 -5.31 18.37
C ASP A 73 -3.71 -6.48 17.40
N GLY A 74 -2.87 -6.30 16.38
CA GLY A 74 -2.59 -7.34 15.38
C GLY A 74 -3.75 -7.58 14.42
N GLY A 75 -4.57 -6.57 14.13
CA GLY A 75 -5.75 -6.70 13.28
C GLY A 75 -6.96 -7.35 13.94
N GLN A 76 -6.97 -7.48 15.28
CA GLN A 76 -8.08 -8.11 16.00
C GLN A 76 -9.29 -7.19 16.15
N ASN A 77 -9.05 -5.91 16.41
CA ASN A 77 -10.08 -4.88 16.46
C ASN A 77 -9.71 -3.71 15.55
N TRP A 78 -10.63 -3.37 14.66
CA TRP A 78 -10.53 -2.24 13.75
C TRP A 78 -11.41 -1.09 14.23
N ALA A 79 -10.85 0.12 14.18
CA ALA A 79 -11.55 1.37 14.40
C ALA A 79 -11.57 2.20 13.09
N PRO A 80 -12.68 2.86 12.76
CA PRO A 80 -12.74 3.74 11.60
C PRO A 80 -11.84 4.97 11.79
N ALA A 81 -11.16 5.38 10.73
CA ALA A 81 -10.38 6.62 10.69
C ALA A 81 -11.15 7.73 9.98
N THR A 82 -10.83 8.99 10.29
CA THR A 82 -11.45 10.14 9.60
C THR A 82 -10.70 10.42 8.30
N THR A 83 -11.39 10.33 7.15
CA THR A 83 -10.79 10.52 5.83
C THR A 83 -11.31 11.77 5.11
N PRO A 84 -10.48 12.42 4.26
CA PRO A 84 -10.87 13.62 3.53
C PRO A 84 -11.57 13.30 2.19
N ILE A 85 -11.78 12.02 1.87
CA ILE A 85 -12.18 11.56 0.55
C ILE A 85 -13.60 11.00 0.54
N ASN A 86 -14.27 11.17 -0.62
CA ASN A 86 -15.48 10.43 -0.96
C ASN A 86 -15.25 9.33 -2.00
N GLY A 87 -13.98 9.03 -2.32
CA GLY A 87 -13.59 7.98 -3.26
C GLY A 87 -13.18 6.68 -2.57
N PHE A 88 -12.08 6.08 -3.02
CA PHE A 88 -11.57 4.80 -2.55
C PHE A 88 -10.04 4.77 -2.52
N GLY A 89 -9.48 4.03 -1.56
CA GLY A 89 -8.07 3.66 -1.49
C GLY A 89 -7.77 2.35 -2.21
N THR A 90 -6.61 2.28 -2.86
CA THR A 90 -6.11 1.09 -3.56
C THR A 90 -4.87 0.52 -2.89
N ALA A 91 -4.02 1.38 -2.33
CA ALA A 91 -2.81 0.98 -1.62
C ALA A 91 -2.52 1.92 -0.44
N VAL A 92 -1.81 1.39 0.56
CA VAL A 92 -1.38 2.11 1.75
C VAL A 92 0.00 1.64 2.19
N ALA A 93 0.84 2.56 2.63
CA ALA A 93 2.16 2.29 3.19
C ALA A 93 2.46 3.21 4.38
N SER A 94 3.42 2.80 5.22
CA SER A 94 3.91 3.58 6.35
C SER A 94 5.40 3.85 6.22
N ASP A 95 5.89 5.02 6.65
CA ASP A 95 7.33 5.23 6.84
C ASP A 95 7.91 4.36 7.98
N GLY A 96 7.03 3.72 8.74
CA GLY A 96 7.28 2.84 9.86
C GLY A 96 7.36 3.56 11.21
N ASP A 97 7.24 4.89 11.24
CA ASP A 97 7.36 5.74 12.43
C ASP A 97 6.10 6.61 12.65
N GLY A 98 4.95 6.16 12.12
CA GLY A 98 3.64 6.75 12.36
C GLY A 98 3.14 7.72 11.29
N VAL A 99 3.90 7.94 10.20
CA VAL A 99 3.34 8.54 8.97
C VAL A 99 2.79 7.43 8.09
N TRP A 100 1.60 7.67 7.57
CA TRP A 100 0.91 6.79 6.65
C TRP A 100 0.51 7.54 5.40
N VAL A 101 0.66 6.90 4.25
CA VAL A 101 0.20 7.42 2.96
C VAL A 101 -0.66 6.36 2.31
N ALA A 102 -1.78 6.80 1.78
CA ALA A 102 -2.64 6.00 0.94
C ALA A 102 -2.89 6.70 -0.40
N VAL A 103 -3.08 5.89 -1.43
CA VAL A 103 -3.36 6.34 -2.80
C VAL A 103 -4.61 5.67 -3.32
N GLY A 104 -5.20 6.22 -4.39
CA GLY A 104 -6.49 5.75 -4.91
C GLY A 104 -6.81 6.22 -6.33
N GLY A 105 -8.06 6.01 -6.75
CA GLY A 105 -8.50 6.27 -8.13
C GLY A 105 -9.50 7.41 -8.33
N THR A 106 -10.29 7.78 -7.32
CA THR A 106 -11.27 8.88 -7.43
C THR A 106 -11.27 9.75 -6.18
N GLY A 107 -11.57 11.04 -6.32
CA GLY A 107 -11.45 12.01 -5.22
C GLY A 107 -10.02 12.54 -5.07
N ALA A 108 -9.51 12.63 -3.84
CA ALA A 108 -8.08 12.90 -3.65
C ALA A 108 -7.31 11.63 -4.05
N LEU A 109 -6.27 11.75 -4.88
CA LEU A 109 -5.51 10.61 -5.39
C LEU A 109 -4.39 10.15 -4.45
N ALA A 110 -4.04 11.01 -3.48
CA ALA A 110 -3.17 10.69 -2.36
C ALA A 110 -3.66 11.42 -1.10
N TRP A 111 -3.60 10.74 0.04
CA TRP A 111 -3.88 11.30 1.36
C TRP A 111 -2.92 10.71 2.39
N ARG A 112 -2.65 11.47 3.45
CA ARG A 112 -1.68 11.11 4.48
C ARG A 112 -2.23 11.31 5.89
N SER A 113 -1.69 10.52 6.81
CA SER A 113 -1.85 10.67 8.26
C SER A 113 -0.47 10.86 8.88
N THR A 114 -0.37 11.78 9.84
CA THR A 114 0.84 11.99 10.67
C THR A 114 0.56 11.76 12.15
N ASP A 115 -0.59 11.17 12.46
CA ASP A 115 -1.04 10.81 13.81
C ASP A 115 -1.31 9.31 13.89
N ASN A 116 -0.48 8.53 13.20
CA ASN A 116 -0.49 7.08 13.18
C ASN A 116 -1.81 6.47 12.67
N GLY A 117 -2.37 7.02 11.59
CA GLY A 117 -3.55 6.49 10.90
C GLY A 117 -4.89 6.88 11.54
N VAL A 118 -4.92 7.81 12.51
CA VAL A 118 -6.15 8.23 13.20
C VAL A 118 -6.93 9.23 12.36
N THR A 119 -6.27 10.28 11.86
CA THR A 119 -6.85 11.28 10.96
C THR A 119 -6.03 11.42 9.69
N TRP A 120 -6.73 11.65 8.58
CA TRP A 120 -6.12 11.76 7.27
C TRP A 120 -6.43 13.11 6.63
N THR A 121 -5.47 13.61 5.86
CA THR A 121 -5.56 14.86 5.10
C THR A 121 -5.14 14.60 3.66
N ALA A 122 -5.78 15.29 2.70
CA ALA A 122 -5.40 15.17 1.30
C ALA A 122 -3.98 15.72 1.10
N ALA A 123 -3.23 15.12 0.17
CA ALA A 123 -1.96 15.69 -0.27
C ALA A 123 -2.18 17.12 -0.80
N THR A 124 -1.24 18.02 -0.54
CA THR A 124 -1.27 19.40 -1.06
C THR A 124 -1.10 19.40 -2.57
N THR A 125 -0.15 18.60 -3.06
CA THR A 125 0.02 18.30 -4.49
C THR A 125 -0.12 16.80 -4.65
N ALA A 126 -1.12 16.33 -5.39
CA ALA A 126 -1.41 14.92 -5.57
C ALA A 126 -0.84 14.39 -6.90
N PRO A 127 -0.69 13.05 -7.04
CA PRO A 127 -0.57 12.41 -8.34
C PRO A 127 -1.66 12.92 -9.30
N ASN A 128 -1.33 13.05 -10.58
CA ASN A 128 -2.26 13.53 -11.61
C ASN A 128 -2.94 12.39 -12.37
N GLY A 129 -2.93 11.18 -11.82
CA GLY A 129 -3.63 10.00 -12.33
C GLY A 129 -3.96 9.01 -11.20
N PRO A 130 -4.91 8.08 -11.41
CA PRO A 130 -5.19 6.99 -10.49
C PRO A 130 -3.90 6.22 -10.14
N CYS A 131 -3.79 5.75 -8.90
CA CYS A 131 -2.63 5.00 -8.44
C CYS A 131 -3.02 3.57 -8.04
N GLY A 132 -2.18 2.61 -8.38
CA GLY A 132 -2.32 1.21 -7.99
C GLY A 132 -1.52 0.87 -6.73
N GLY A 133 -0.31 1.45 -6.61
CA GLY A 133 0.63 1.11 -5.54
C GLY A 133 1.31 2.32 -4.92
N VAL A 134 1.68 2.20 -3.65
CA VAL A 134 2.53 3.16 -2.93
C VAL A 134 3.45 2.43 -1.97
N ALA A 135 4.70 2.88 -1.87
CA ALA A 135 5.67 2.39 -0.90
C ALA A 135 6.56 3.54 -0.40
N SER A 136 7.18 3.32 0.75
CA SER A 136 8.14 4.22 1.40
C SER A 136 9.43 3.48 1.71
N ASP A 137 10.54 4.22 1.74
CA ASP A 137 11.79 3.72 2.29
C ASP A 137 12.11 4.35 3.66
N ALA A 138 13.19 3.90 4.29
CA ALA A 138 13.66 4.45 5.54
C ALA A 138 14.31 5.85 5.40
N GLY A 139 14.62 6.28 4.17
CA GLY A 139 15.14 7.61 3.85
C GLY A 139 14.05 8.69 3.79
N GLY A 140 12.77 8.32 3.89
CA GLY A 140 11.64 9.23 3.83
C GLY A 140 11.17 9.53 2.40
N ARG A 141 11.67 8.79 1.41
CA ARG A 141 11.15 8.82 0.05
C ARG A 141 9.92 7.93 -0.05
N TRP A 142 8.94 8.42 -0.80
CA TRP A 142 7.72 7.72 -1.16
C TRP A 142 7.61 7.65 -2.67
N ILE A 143 7.24 6.47 -3.19
CA ILE A 143 6.97 6.25 -4.61
C ILE A 143 5.55 5.73 -4.76
N ALA A 144 4.80 6.34 -5.67
CA ALA A 144 3.50 5.86 -6.12
C ALA A 144 3.57 5.49 -7.60
N VAL A 145 2.92 4.39 -7.96
CA VAL A 145 2.77 3.93 -9.35
C VAL A 145 1.30 3.82 -9.71
N GLY A 146 0.97 4.05 -10.98
CA GLY A 146 -0.42 4.14 -11.38
C GLY A 146 -0.67 4.16 -12.88
N TYR A 147 -1.85 4.67 -13.21
CA TYR A 147 -2.48 4.51 -14.50
C TYR A 147 -2.46 5.80 -15.30
N GLY A 148 -2.11 5.70 -16.58
CA GLY A 148 -2.11 6.84 -17.49
C GLY A 148 -1.14 7.97 -17.14
N GLY A 149 -0.88 8.85 -18.10
CA GLY A 149 -0.02 10.03 -17.90
C GLY A 149 1.39 9.66 -17.42
N ALA A 150 1.82 10.26 -16.31
CA ALA A 150 3.17 10.12 -15.76
C ALA A 150 3.46 8.76 -15.13
N ARG A 151 2.43 8.04 -14.64
CA ARG A 151 2.47 6.67 -14.06
C ARG A 151 3.40 6.44 -12.88
N THR A 152 4.30 7.37 -12.56
CA THR A 152 5.20 7.32 -11.42
C THR A 152 5.29 8.71 -10.81
N TRP A 153 5.12 8.76 -9.48
CA TRP A 153 5.21 9.97 -8.70
C TRP A 153 6.10 9.74 -7.49
N VAL A 154 6.84 10.77 -7.10
CA VAL A 154 7.74 10.76 -5.93
C VAL A 154 7.32 11.84 -4.95
N SER A 155 7.41 11.53 -3.66
CA SER A 155 7.33 12.50 -2.56
C SER A 155 8.51 12.26 -1.60
N THR A 156 9.05 13.35 -1.05
CA THR A 156 10.13 13.32 -0.05
C THR A 156 9.72 14.03 1.24
N ASP A 157 8.42 14.28 1.43
CA ASP A 157 7.87 15.08 2.52
C ASP A 157 6.68 14.39 3.20
N GLY A 158 6.75 13.06 3.31
CA GLY A 158 5.72 12.25 3.96
C GLY A 158 4.43 12.12 3.14
N GLY A 159 4.51 12.24 1.82
CA GLY A 159 3.34 12.18 0.92
C GLY A 159 2.53 13.47 0.87
N ALA A 160 3.06 14.61 1.34
CA ALA A 160 2.36 15.90 1.29
C ALA A 160 2.38 16.51 -0.11
N ASN A 161 3.51 16.41 -0.83
CA ASN A 161 3.64 16.87 -2.20
C ASN A 161 4.22 15.78 -3.10
N TRP A 162 3.56 15.56 -4.22
CA TRP A 162 3.94 14.57 -5.23
C TRP A 162 4.39 15.24 -6.52
N ALA A 163 5.52 14.80 -7.05
CA ALA A 163 6.02 15.21 -8.35
C ALA A 163 6.00 14.01 -9.31
N ALA A 164 5.45 14.22 -10.49
CA ALA A 164 5.55 13.26 -11.59
C ALA A 164 7.02 13.11 -12.02
N VAL A 165 7.49 11.88 -12.20
CA VAL A 165 8.84 11.59 -12.69
C VAL A 165 8.75 10.83 -14.01
N THR A 166 9.64 11.17 -14.94
CA THR A 166 9.73 10.45 -16.21
C THR A 166 10.54 9.18 -16.00
N THR A 167 9.92 8.03 -16.21
CA THR A 167 10.57 6.72 -16.06
C THR A 167 10.36 5.88 -17.33
N PRO A 168 11.16 4.82 -17.51
CA PRO A 168 10.87 3.75 -18.46
C PRO A 168 9.60 2.93 -18.16
N ILE A 169 8.82 3.28 -17.14
CA ILE A 169 7.51 2.67 -16.84
C ILE A 169 6.50 3.26 -17.83
N ASP A 170 6.33 2.55 -18.93
CA ASP A 170 5.53 2.95 -20.09
C ASP A 170 4.18 2.19 -20.19
N THR A 171 3.87 1.33 -19.22
CA THR A 171 2.54 0.75 -18.97
C THR A 171 2.03 1.09 -17.58
N ASP A 172 0.74 0.82 -17.36
CA ASP A 172 0.09 1.08 -16.07
C ASP A 172 0.76 0.26 -14.95
N GLY A 173 1.04 0.92 -13.82
CA GLY A 173 1.68 0.32 -12.66
C GLY A 173 0.67 -0.09 -11.60
N TYR A 174 0.77 -1.33 -11.14
CA TYR A 174 -0.14 -1.93 -10.17
C TYR A 174 0.40 -1.90 -8.75
N ALA A 175 1.69 -2.20 -8.56
CA ALA A 175 2.29 -2.26 -7.24
C ALA A 175 3.75 -1.82 -7.27
N VAL A 176 4.23 -1.32 -6.13
CA VAL A 176 5.60 -0.90 -5.91
C VAL A 176 6.04 -1.28 -4.51
N THR A 177 7.30 -1.67 -4.35
CA THR A 177 7.91 -2.03 -3.07
C THR A 177 9.40 -1.67 -3.03
N THR A 178 10.00 -1.69 -1.86
CA THR A 178 11.44 -1.43 -1.64
C THR A 178 12.00 -2.38 -0.59
N GLU A 179 13.25 -2.80 -0.76
CA GLU A 179 14.03 -3.52 0.27
C GLU A 179 14.73 -2.54 1.23
N GLY A 180 14.66 -1.24 0.95
CA GLY A 180 15.52 -0.18 1.49
C GLY A 180 16.78 0.01 0.65
N ALA A 181 17.67 0.90 1.11
CA ALA A 181 18.98 1.16 0.50
C ALA A 181 18.95 1.60 -0.99
N GLY A 182 17.88 2.28 -1.41
CA GLY A 182 17.73 2.82 -2.76
C GLY A 182 17.25 1.81 -3.81
N THR A 183 16.99 0.54 -3.45
CA THR A 183 16.40 -0.42 -4.38
C THR A 183 14.88 -0.35 -4.34
N TRP A 184 14.25 -0.17 -5.50
CA TRP A 184 12.80 -0.19 -5.66
C TRP A 184 12.40 -1.15 -6.78
N VAL A 185 11.26 -1.82 -6.62
CA VAL A 185 10.66 -2.68 -7.65
C VAL A 185 9.22 -2.29 -7.86
N ALA A 186 8.86 -2.06 -9.12
CA ALA A 186 7.50 -1.80 -9.57
C ALA A 186 7.06 -2.90 -10.54
N VAL A 187 5.77 -3.22 -10.52
CA VAL A 187 5.14 -4.18 -11.44
C VAL A 187 3.91 -3.56 -12.06
N GLY A 188 3.58 -4.02 -13.27
CA GLY A 188 2.56 -3.39 -14.08
C GLY A 188 2.20 -4.20 -15.31
N ASP A 189 1.42 -3.55 -16.18
CA ASP A 189 0.86 -4.14 -17.38
C ASP A 189 1.94 -4.65 -18.35
N GLY A 190 1.61 -5.73 -19.08
CA GLY A 190 2.48 -6.32 -20.09
C GLY A 190 3.63 -7.17 -19.54
N ASN A 191 3.45 -7.78 -18.36
CA ASN A 191 4.41 -8.68 -17.69
C ASN A 191 5.76 -8.03 -17.37
N ARG A 192 5.75 -6.70 -17.20
CA ARG A 192 6.97 -5.95 -16.93
C ARG A 192 7.13 -5.72 -15.45
N SER A 193 8.36 -5.95 -15.00
CA SER A 193 8.85 -5.43 -13.74
C SER A 193 9.91 -4.40 -14.04
N TRP A 194 9.98 -3.37 -13.22
CA TRP A 194 11.03 -2.36 -13.29
C TRP A 194 11.76 -2.35 -11.98
N ARG A 195 13.08 -2.20 -12.04
CA ARG A 195 13.95 -2.09 -10.88
C ARG A 195 14.75 -0.79 -10.94
N SER A 196 14.70 -0.05 -9.84
CA SER A 196 15.65 1.03 -9.54
C SER A 196 16.65 0.56 -8.50
N ILE A 197 17.87 1.10 -8.56
CA ILE A 197 18.96 0.90 -7.59
C ILE A 197 19.53 2.24 -7.10
N ASP A 198 18.86 3.34 -7.43
CA ASP A 198 19.26 4.72 -7.20
C ASP A 198 18.09 5.53 -6.63
N ASP A 199 17.38 4.93 -5.68
CA ASP A 199 16.28 5.56 -4.95
C ASP A 199 15.08 5.98 -5.80
N GLY A 200 14.80 5.20 -6.86
CA GLY A 200 13.68 5.45 -7.77
C GLY A 200 13.93 6.57 -8.76
N ASP A 201 15.15 7.12 -8.82
CA ASP A 201 15.51 8.18 -9.76
C ASP A 201 15.62 7.63 -11.19
N THR A 202 16.19 6.44 -11.38
CA THR A 202 16.18 5.73 -12.67
C THR A 202 15.69 4.29 -12.52
N TRP A 203 15.10 3.78 -13.60
CA TRP A 203 14.52 2.44 -13.62
C TRP A 203 15.03 1.66 -14.82
N THR A 204 15.20 0.36 -14.63
CA THR A 204 15.54 -0.59 -15.69
C THR A 204 14.48 -1.65 -15.77
N ILE A 205 14.14 -2.10 -16.98
CA ILE A 205 13.22 -3.23 -17.15
C ILE A 205 13.93 -4.47 -16.61
N ALA A 206 13.32 -5.11 -15.63
CA ALA A 206 13.72 -6.42 -15.12
C ALA A 206 12.87 -7.49 -15.82
N SER A 207 13.53 -8.49 -16.41
CA SER A 207 12.85 -9.62 -17.06
C SER A 207 12.24 -10.52 -16.00
N THR A 208 10.93 -10.75 -16.09
CA THR A 208 10.25 -11.79 -15.31
C THR A 208 10.20 -13.10 -16.13
N PRO A 209 10.21 -14.29 -15.49
CA PRO A 209 10.13 -15.57 -16.21
C PRO A 209 8.71 -15.99 -16.61
N THR A 210 7.69 -15.12 -16.47
CA THR A 210 6.29 -15.56 -16.48
C THR A 210 5.37 -14.73 -17.36
N ASP A 211 4.47 -15.44 -18.02
CA ASP A 211 3.46 -14.89 -18.92
C ASP A 211 2.17 -14.54 -18.13
N GLY A 212 2.09 -13.37 -17.48
CA GLY A 212 0.87 -12.92 -16.77
C GLY A 212 0.96 -11.55 -16.08
N LEU A 213 -0.20 -10.94 -15.78
CA LEU A 213 -0.32 -9.65 -15.07
C LEU A 213 0.32 -9.72 -13.68
N GLY A 214 1.19 -8.76 -13.35
CA GLY A 214 1.78 -8.62 -12.01
C GLY A 214 0.95 -7.70 -11.14
N GLU A 215 0.01 -8.25 -10.37
CA GLU A 215 -0.92 -7.50 -9.51
C GLU A 215 -0.35 -7.21 -8.10
N GLY A 216 0.77 -7.84 -7.74
CA GLY A 216 1.41 -7.69 -6.43
C GLY A 216 2.92 -7.88 -6.50
N VAL A 217 3.63 -7.27 -5.56
CA VAL A 217 5.07 -7.41 -5.41
C VAL A 217 5.43 -7.39 -3.92
N ALA A 218 6.33 -8.28 -3.52
CA ALA A 218 6.85 -8.36 -2.17
C ALA A 218 8.33 -8.74 -2.21
N PHE A 219 9.08 -8.34 -1.19
CA PHE A 219 10.42 -8.83 -0.93
C PHE A 219 10.39 -9.85 0.20
N ASP A 220 11.11 -10.96 0.02
CA ASP A 220 11.45 -11.87 1.12
C ASP A 220 12.76 -11.38 1.76
N ARG A 221 12.70 -10.95 3.02
CA ARG A 221 13.91 -10.79 3.83
C ARG A 221 14.28 -12.17 4.38
N LEU A 222 14.99 -12.95 3.56
CA LEU A 222 15.76 -14.07 4.09
C LEU A 222 16.76 -13.48 5.10
N LEU A 223 16.50 -13.70 6.39
CA LEU A 223 17.50 -13.44 7.42
C LEU A 223 18.73 -14.32 7.13
N PRO A 224 19.96 -13.78 7.24
CA PRO A 224 21.16 -14.60 7.14
C PRO A 224 21.25 -15.68 8.23
#